data_AF-A0AAN8DCC9-F1
#
_entry.id   AF-A0AAN8DCC9-F1
#
_cell.length_a   1.000
_cell.length_b   1.000
_cell.length_c   1.000
_cell.angle_alpha   90.00
_cell.angle_beta   90.00
_cell.angle_gamma   90.00
#
_symmetry.space_group_name_H-M   'P 1'
#
loop_
_entity.id
_entity.type
_entity.pdbx_description
1 polymer ?
#
loop_
_entity_poly.entity_id
_entity_poly.type
_entity_poly.pdbx_seq_one_letter_code
_entity_poly.pdbx_strand_id
1 'polypeptide(L)'
;MVEGFLRPLSPSTHITEDEGGKFSYHERECFIPIMHPCCDCATGQTSVSAGKEIILIGINGRYNLFLPQINCTCGKTWSIGMGDLVESGYWPATVNVETLYAVDLFTSYEDLKITAPEMSRQAFVSMLKHRTKLFGRVSTRWK
;
A
#
# COMPACT_ATOMS: atom_id res chain seq x y z
N MET A 1 10.53 -7.17 16.96
CA MET A 1 9.18 -6.57 17.00
C MET A 1 9.12 -5.59 15.84
N VAL A 2 8.44 -5.95 14.75
CA VAL A 2 8.43 -5.11 13.54
C VAL A 2 7.34 -4.06 13.71
N GLU A 3 7.73 -2.85 14.09
CA GLU A 3 6.89 -1.66 14.06
C GLU A 3 6.55 -1.32 12.59
N GLY A 4 5.53 -1.96 12.04
CA GLY A 4 5.10 -1.71 10.66
C GLY A 4 3.78 -2.38 10.30
N PHE A 5 3.47 -3.49 10.97
CA PHE A 5 2.37 -4.40 10.63
C PHE A 5 0.93 -3.84 10.73
N LEU A 6 0.73 -2.69 11.39
CA LEU A 6 -0.60 -2.12 11.61
C LEU A 6 -0.70 -0.63 11.27
N ARG A 7 0.36 -0.01 10.73
CA ARG A 7 0.26 1.42 10.39
C ARG A 7 -0.71 1.55 9.22
N PRO A 8 -1.82 2.30 9.37
CA PRO A 8 -2.68 2.61 8.24
C PRO A 8 -1.82 3.25 7.16
N LEU A 9 -1.95 2.77 5.93
CA LEU A 9 -1.40 3.50 4.80
C LEU A 9 -1.96 4.91 4.82
N SER A 10 -1.09 5.90 4.61
CA SER A 10 -1.51 7.29 4.66
C SER A 10 -2.63 7.54 3.64
N PRO A 11 -3.58 8.42 3.98
CA PRO A 11 -4.58 8.89 3.03
C PRO A 11 -4.01 9.28 1.68
N SER A 12 -4.66 8.85 0.60
CA SER A 12 -4.40 9.33 -0.76
C SER A 12 -4.97 10.73 -1.01
N THR A 13 -5.71 11.30 -0.06
CA THR A 13 -6.29 12.64 -0.17
C THR A 13 -5.86 13.48 1.01
N HIS A 14 -5.21 14.61 0.73
CA HIS A 14 -4.86 15.66 1.67
C HIS A 14 -5.82 16.83 1.48
N ILE A 15 -6.32 17.39 2.58
CA ILE A 15 -7.17 18.58 2.56
C ILE A 15 -6.34 19.73 3.14
N THR A 16 -6.15 20.77 2.35
CA THR A 16 -5.57 22.05 2.80
C THR A 16 -6.69 23.07 2.94
N GLU A 17 -6.65 23.82 4.04
CA GLU A 17 -7.51 24.99 4.22
C GLU A 17 -6.69 26.23 3.92
N ASP A 18 -7.08 26.98 2.89
CA ASP A 18 -6.45 28.27 2.58
C ASP A 18 -6.85 29.31 3.63
N GLU A 19 -6.05 30.37 3.80
CA GLU A 19 -6.30 31.48 4.76
C GLU A 19 -7.69 32.16 4.60
N GLY A 20 -8.37 31.94 3.47
CA GLY A 20 -9.74 32.40 3.21
C GLY A 20 -10.86 31.41 3.56
N GLY A 21 -10.57 30.31 4.27
CA GLY A 21 -11.56 29.29 4.66
C GLY A 21 -12.03 28.38 3.51
N LYS A 22 -11.25 28.31 2.41
CA LYS A 22 -11.55 27.46 1.27
C LYS A 22 -10.75 26.16 1.39
N PHE A 23 -11.45 25.03 1.32
CA PHE A 23 -10.83 23.71 1.29
C PHE A 23 -10.38 23.34 -0.12
N SER A 24 -9.12 22.97 -0.29
CA SER A 24 -8.54 22.40 -1.49
C SER A 24 -8.23 20.91 -1.27
N TYR A 25 -8.61 20.08 -2.25
CA TYR A 25 -8.39 18.63 -2.21
C TYR A 25 -7.18 18.31 -3.09
N HIS A 26 -6.16 17.70 -2.50
CA HIS A 26 -4.97 17.26 -3.20
C HIS A 26 -4.86 15.74 -3.10
N GLU A 27 -4.77 15.07 -4.25
CA GLU A 27 -4.39 13.66 -4.27
C GLU A 27 -2.88 13.55 -4.00
N ARG A 28 -2.53 12.67 -3.05
CA ARG A 28 -1.15 12.38 -2.68
C ARG A 28 -0.73 11.06 -3.29
N GLU A 29 0.46 11.03 -3.86
CA GLU A 29 1.09 9.78 -4.30
C GLU A 29 1.39 8.93 -3.07
N CYS A 30 0.68 7.82 -2.92
CA CYS A 30 0.91 6.84 -1.88
C CYS A 30 1.69 5.66 -2.46
N PHE A 31 2.86 5.36 -1.88
CA PHE A 31 3.70 4.26 -2.33
C PHE A 31 3.40 2.98 -1.54
N ILE A 32 3.61 1.83 -2.17
CA ILE A 32 3.64 0.55 -1.45
C ILE A 32 4.81 0.55 -0.45
N PRO A 33 4.63 0.09 0.80
CA PRO A 33 5.72 0.09 1.77
C PRO A 33 6.63 -1.11 1.50
N ILE A 34 7.75 -0.83 0.86
CA ILE A 34 8.82 -1.79 0.56
C ILE A 34 10.15 -1.20 1.00
N MET A 35 11.14 -2.07 1.21
CA MET A 35 12.50 -1.61 1.46
C MET A 35 13.09 -1.04 0.17
N HIS A 36 13.55 0.20 0.23
CA HIS A 36 14.16 0.86 -0.92
C HIS A 36 15.62 0.42 -1.05
N PRO A 37 16.11 0.13 -2.27
CA PRO A 37 17.54 -0.10 -2.49
C PRO A 37 18.33 1.16 -2.15
N CYS A 38 19.42 1.00 -1.41
CA CYS A 38 20.36 2.07 -1.12
C CYS A 38 21.47 2.08 -2.17
N CYS A 39 21.87 3.26 -2.63
CA CYS A 39 22.98 3.37 -3.57
C CYS A 39 24.33 3.48 -2.85
N ASP A 40 25.31 2.70 -3.28
CA ASP A 40 26.70 2.75 -2.76
C ASP A 40 27.54 3.94 -3.29
N CYS A 41 26.90 5.04 -3.71
CA CYS A 41 27.64 6.20 -4.24
C CYS A 41 28.00 7.17 -3.10
N ALA A 42 29.07 7.94 -3.28
CA ALA A 42 29.57 8.87 -2.26
C ALA A 42 28.57 9.95 -1.83
N THR A 43 27.60 10.31 -2.69
CA THR A 43 26.56 11.31 -2.38
C THR A 43 25.35 10.69 -1.66
N GLY A 44 25.04 9.41 -1.91
CA GLY A 44 23.99 8.63 -1.25
C GLY A 44 22.55 9.17 -1.32
N GLN A 45 22.29 10.32 -1.95
CA GLN A 45 20.97 10.93 -1.97
C GLN A 45 20.07 10.24 -2.99
N THR A 46 18.98 9.66 -2.49
CA THR A 46 17.94 9.02 -3.29
C THR A 46 16.64 9.80 -3.20
N SER A 47 15.98 10.01 -4.34
CA SER A 47 14.61 10.49 -4.42
C SER A 47 13.68 9.37 -4.87
N VAL A 48 12.44 9.44 -4.41
CA VAL A 48 11.37 8.50 -4.77
C VAL A 48 10.32 9.25 -5.59
N SER A 49 9.93 8.68 -6.71
CA SER A 49 8.86 9.19 -7.57
C SER A 49 7.80 8.12 -7.85
N ALA A 50 6.60 8.52 -8.25
CA ALA A 50 5.57 7.60 -8.73
C ALA A 50 6.00 6.88 -10.01
N GLY A 51 6.05 5.55 -9.93
CA GLY A 51 6.12 4.67 -11.07
C GLY A 51 4.73 4.18 -11.47
N LYS A 52 4.56 2.86 -11.58
CA LYS A 52 3.31 2.23 -12.00
C LYS A 52 2.25 2.27 -10.90
N GLU A 53 1.01 2.61 -11.26
CA GLU A 53 -0.15 2.46 -10.37
C GLU A 53 -0.53 0.99 -10.17
N ILE A 54 -0.86 0.65 -8.93
CA ILE A 54 -1.19 -0.70 -8.49
C ILE A 54 -2.34 -0.69 -7.48
N ILE A 55 -2.98 -1.85 -7.33
CA ILE A 55 -3.97 -2.09 -6.29
C ILE A 55 -3.38 -3.06 -5.26
N LEU A 56 -3.25 -2.65 -4.00
CA LEU A 56 -2.90 -3.54 -2.90
C LEU A 56 -4.16 -4.00 -2.16
N ILE A 57 -4.33 -5.31 -2.00
CA ILE A 57 -5.39 -5.92 -1.20
C ILE A 57 -4.75 -6.58 0.02
N GLY A 58 -4.97 -6.00 1.20
CA GLY A 58 -4.53 -6.56 2.48
C GLY A 58 -5.69 -6.76 3.45
N ILE A 59 -5.39 -7.16 4.69
CA ILE A 59 -6.41 -7.39 5.72
C ILE A 59 -7.24 -6.14 6.03
N ASN A 60 -6.66 -4.96 5.82
CA ASN A 60 -7.32 -3.66 6.00
C ASN A 60 -8.18 -3.23 4.80
N GLY A 61 -8.17 -3.99 3.71
CA GLY A 61 -8.95 -3.73 2.51
C GLY A 61 -8.08 -3.39 1.31
N ARG A 62 -8.72 -2.72 0.34
CA ARG A 62 -8.11 -2.30 -0.92
C ARG A 62 -7.49 -0.92 -0.82
N TYR A 63 -6.29 -0.75 -1.36
CA TYR A 63 -5.57 0.51 -1.51
C TYR A 63 -5.16 0.69 -2.97
N ASN A 64 -5.28 1.91 -3.49
CA ASN A 64 -4.66 2.29 -4.76
C ASN A 64 -3.34 2.99 -4.43
N LEU A 65 -2.23 2.49 -4.96
CA LEU A 65 -0.86 2.91 -4.62
C LEU A 65 -0.01 2.99 -5.89
N PHE A 66 1.21 3.51 -5.74
CA PHE A 66 2.22 3.49 -6.79
C PHE A 66 3.39 2.60 -6.38
N LEU A 67 3.97 1.90 -7.35
CA LEU A 67 5.31 1.33 -7.22
C LEU A 67 6.32 2.50 -7.16
N PRO A 68 7.19 2.57 -6.14
CA PRO A 68 8.18 3.62 -6.07
C PRO A 68 9.23 3.43 -7.17
N GLN A 69 9.63 4.51 -7.82
CA GLN A 69 10.80 4.54 -8.68
C GLN A 69 11.89 5.30 -7.93
N ILE A 70 13.00 4.63 -7.64
CA ILE A 70 14.12 5.22 -6.90
C ILE A 70 15.12 5.78 -7.89
N ASN A 71 15.46 7.06 -7.74
CA ASN A 71 16.50 7.72 -8.52
C ASN A 71 17.60 8.21 -7.58
N CYS A 72 18.85 7.98 -7.94
CA CYS A 72 19.99 8.51 -7.22
C CYS A 72 20.62 9.67 -7.99
N THR A 73 21.21 10.63 -7.27
CA THR A 73 21.97 11.75 -7.83
C THR A 73 23.14 11.32 -8.72
N CYS A 74 23.64 10.08 -8.57
CA CYS A 74 24.68 9.52 -9.44
C CYS A 74 24.18 9.07 -10.82
N GLY A 75 22.87 9.21 -11.10
CA GLY A 75 22.24 8.83 -12.36
C GLY A 75 21.73 7.38 -12.43
N LYS A 76 21.87 6.60 -11.35
CA LYS A 76 21.29 5.26 -11.26
C LYS A 76 19.79 5.35 -10.92
N THR A 77 19.00 4.51 -11.58
CA THR A 77 17.56 4.37 -11.34
C THR A 77 17.24 2.91 -11.08
N TRP A 78 16.39 2.65 -10.08
CA TRP A 78 15.87 1.33 -9.75
C TRP A 78 14.35 1.33 -9.89
N SER A 79 13.85 0.35 -10.62
CA SER A 79 12.44 -0.04 -10.59
C SER A 79 12.27 -1.26 -9.69
N ILE A 80 11.10 -1.34 -9.06
CA ILE A 80 10.74 -2.46 -8.20
C ILE A 80 10.35 -3.64 -9.07
N GLY A 81 11.06 -4.76 -8.90
CA GLY A 81 10.80 -6.01 -9.57
C GLY A 81 9.87 -6.92 -8.76
N MET A 82 9.53 -8.07 -9.35
CA MET A 82 8.73 -9.09 -8.67
C MET A 82 9.44 -9.69 -7.45
N GLY A 83 10.78 -9.86 -7.51
CA GLY A 83 11.56 -10.37 -6.39
C GLY A 83 11.43 -9.49 -5.16
N ASP A 84 11.60 -8.18 -5.33
CA ASP A 84 11.50 -7.19 -4.24
C ASP A 84 10.10 -7.20 -3.59
N LEU A 85 9.05 -7.39 -4.40
CA LEU A 85 7.66 -7.47 -3.91
C LEU A 85 7.44 -8.73 -3.06
N VAL A 86 7.88 -9.88 -3.56
CA VAL A 86 7.74 -11.16 -2.86
C VAL A 86 8.54 -11.15 -1.55
N GLU A 87 9.78 -10.65 -1.58
CA GLU A 87 10.62 -10.48 -0.38
C GLU A 87 10.00 -9.52 0.63
N SER A 88 9.27 -8.50 0.16
CA SER A 88 8.55 -7.55 1.00
C SER A 88 7.18 -8.05 1.49
N GLY A 89 6.81 -9.30 1.20
CA GLY A 89 5.55 -9.90 1.65
C GLY A 89 4.34 -9.56 0.78
N TYR A 90 4.55 -9.26 -0.50
CA TYR A 90 3.50 -9.01 -1.47
C TYR A 90 3.49 -10.07 -2.57
N TRP A 91 2.30 -10.58 -2.88
CA TRP A 91 2.09 -11.56 -3.91
C TRP A 91 1.37 -10.95 -5.13
N PRO A 92 1.98 -10.94 -6.32
CA PRO A 92 1.33 -10.42 -7.51
C PRO A 92 0.22 -11.35 -8.00
N ALA A 93 -0.99 -10.79 -8.17
CA ALA A 93 -2.13 -11.50 -8.71
C ALA A 93 -1.99 -11.76 -10.22
N THR A 94 -1.26 -10.89 -10.91
CA THR A 94 -1.05 -10.93 -12.37
C THR A 94 0.42 -10.66 -12.70
N VAL A 95 0.87 -11.15 -13.86
CA VAL A 95 2.24 -10.92 -14.37
C VAL A 95 2.53 -9.43 -14.57
N ASN A 96 1.50 -8.64 -14.86
CA ASN A 96 1.61 -7.20 -15.01
C ASN A 96 1.73 -6.47 -13.68
N VAL A 97 1.55 -7.12 -12.52
CA VAL A 97 1.62 -6.48 -11.20
C VAL A 97 0.60 -5.33 -11.07
N GLU A 98 -0.60 -5.47 -11.65
CA GLU A 98 -1.67 -4.48 -11.49
C GLU A 98 -2.38 -4.62 -10.14
N THR A 99 -2.37 -5.82 -9.58
CA THR A 99 -2.96 -6.11 -8.28
C THR A 99 -2.01 -6.98 -7.48
N LEU A 100 -1.83 -6.60 -6.22
CA LEU A 100 -1.01 -7.26 -5.23
C LEU A 100 -1.90 -7.70 -4.07
N TYR A 101 -1.59 -8.87 -3.53
CA TYR A 101 -2.09 -9.31 -2.24
C TYR A 101 -0.99 -9.19 -1.20
N ALA A 102 -1.30 -8.65 -0.03
CA ALA A 102 -0.42 -8.82 1.11
C ALA A 102 -0.44 -10.32 1.50
N VAL A 103 0.71 -10.94 1.69
CA VAL A 103 0.80 -12.39 1.96
C VAL A 103 0.10 -12.75 3.27
N ASP A 104 0.09 -11.84 4.23
CA ASP A 104 -0.63 -11.97 5.51
C ASP A 104 -2.16 -12.09 5.35
N LEU A 105 -2.72 -11.70 4.20
CA LEU A 105 -4.13 -11.89 3.89
C LEU A 105 -4.45 -13.38 3.78
N PHE A 106 -3.54 -14.17 3.22
CA PHE A 106 -3.71 -15.61 3.07
C PHE A 106 -3.62 -16.30 4.43
N THR A 107 -2.62 -15.95 5.24
CA THR A 107 -2.51 -16.50 6.60
C THR A 107 -3.71 -16.13 7.46
N SER A 108 -4.19 -14.89 7.38
CA SER A 108 -5.40 -14.45 8.10
C SER A 108 -6.64 -15.27 7.69
N TYR A 109 -6.75 -15.66 6.42
CA TYR A 109 -7.85 -16.49 5.96
C TYR A 109 -7.74 -17.94 6.46
N GLU A 110 -6.54 -18.51 6.47
CA GLU A 110 -6.27 -19.83 7.02
C GLU A 110 -6.54 -19.88 8.53
N ASP A 111 -6.06 -18.88 9.28
CA ASP A 111 -6.32 -18.74 10.72
C ASP A 111 -7.81 -18.61 11.02
N LEU A 112 -8.55 -17.87 10.19
CA LEU A 112 -10.02 -17.80 10.29
C LEU A 112 -10.66 -19.18 10.11
N LYS A 113 -10.15 -20.00 9.19
CA LYS A 113 -10.68 -21.36 8.96
C LYS A 113 -10.42 -22.30 10.12
N ILE A 114 -9.34 -22.10 10.86
CA ILE A 114 -9.02 -22.88 12.06
C ILE A 114 -9.86 -22.40 13.25
N THR A 115 -9.93 -21.09 13.47
CA THR A 115 -10.55 -20.49 14.67
C THR A 115 -12.07 -20.37 14.57
N ALA A 116 -12.61 -20.24 13.36
CA ALA A 116 -14.04 -20.09 13.10
C ALA A 116 -14.43 -20.80 11.79
N PRO A 117 -14.42 -22.14 11.74
CA PRO A 117 -14.64 -22.92 10.51
C PRO A 117 -15.98 -22.62 9.82
N GLU A 118 -17.01 -22.31 10.61
CA GLU A 118 -18.36 -21.93 10.16
C GLU A 118 -18.40 -20.58 9.42
N MET A 119 -17.37 -19.75 9.55
CA MET A 119 -17.29 -18.49 8.81
C MET A 119 -17.10 -18.77 7.32
N SER A 120 -18.09 -18.33 6.54
CA SER A 120 -18.07 -18.48 5.10
C SER A 120 -17.02 -17.58 4.45
N ARG A 121 -16.51 -18.00 3.30
CA ARG A 121 -15.64 -17.15 2.45
C ARG A 121 -16.32 -15.82 2.12
N GLN A 122 -17.64 -15.82 1.92
CA GLN A 122 -18.40 -14.62 1.61
C GLN A 122 -18.42 -13.64 2.80
N ALA A 123 -18.53 -14.14 4.03
CA ALA A 123 -18.45 -13.31 5.23
C ALA A 123 -17.08 -12.64 5.36
N PHE A 124 -16.00 -13.38 5.12
CA PHE A 124 -14.63 -12.82 5.09
C PHE A 124 -14.46 -11.76 4.01
N VAL A 125 -14.92 -12.01 2.78
CA VAL A 125 -14.87 -11.02 1.70
C VAL A 125 -15.72 -9.77 2.03
N SER A 126 -16.88 -9.94 2.65
CA SER A 126 -17.70 -8.81 3.13
C SER A 126 -17.00 -8.00 4.21
N MET A 127 -16.29 -8.66 5.13
CA MET A 127 -15.43 -7.98 6.11
C MET A 127 -14.35 -7.14 5.41
N LEU A 128 -13.63 -7.69 4.43
CA LEU A 128 -12.62 -6.95 3.67
C LEU A 128 -13.24 -5.75 2.92
N LYS A 129 -14.43 -5.93 2.32
CA LYS A 129 -15.17 -4.82 1.69
C LYS A 129 -15.55 -3.73 2.70
N HIS A 130 -15.96 -4.12 3.91
CA HIS A 130 -16.28 -3.16 4.97
C HIS A 130 -15.02 -2.42 5.44
N ARG A 131 -13.92 -3.12 5.70
CA ARG A 131 -12.64 -2.51 6.07
C ARG A 131 -12.11 -1.58 4.97
N THR A 132 -12.28 -1.94 3.70
CA THR A 132 -11.98 -1.05 2.56
C THR A 132 -12.73 0.28 2.63
N LYS A 133 -13.98 0.30 3.12
CA LYS A 133 -14.71 1.57 3.29
C LYS A 133 -14.10 2.45 4.38
N LEU A 134 -13.50 1.85 5.39
CA LEU A 134 -12.90 2.54 6.54
C LEU A 134 -11.46 2.98 6.28
N PHE A 135 -10.69 2.16 5.55
CA PHE A 135 -9.25 2.38 5.35
C PHE A 135 -8.85 2.63 3.90
N GLY A 136 -9.59 2.10 2.94
CA GLY A 136 -9.29 2.15 1.50
C GLY A 136 -9.91 3.33 0.75
N ARG A 137 -10.79 4.09 1.41
CA ARG A 137 -11.30 5.38 0.94
C ARG A 137 -11.03 6.41 2.01
N VAL A 138 -10.05 7.28 1.79
CA VAL A 138 -10.11 8.57 2.47
C VAL A 138 -11.09 9.44 1.70
N SER A 139 -12.37 9.14 1.91
CA SER A 139 -13.44 10.05 1.58
C SER A 139 -14.33 10.14 2.81
N THR A 140 -14.24 11.31 3.42
CA THR A 140 -15.18 11.93 4.36
C THR A 140 -15.14 11.56 5.85
N ARG A 141 -14.88 12.65 6.58
CA ARG A 141 -15.51 13.08 7.83
C ARG A 141 -14.85 12.62 9.13
N TRP A 142 -13.98 13.49 9.63
CA TRP A 142 -13.85 13.70 11.06
C TRP A 142 -14.50 15.04 11.41
N LYS A 143 -15.36 14.99 12.44
CA LYS A 143 -16.05 16.12 13.05
C LYS A 143 -15.06 17.05 13.74
#